data_AF-A0A0Q8ECY8-F1
#
_entry.id   AF-A0A0Q8ECY8-F1
#
_cell.length_a   1.000
_cell.length_b   1.000
_cell.length_c   1.000
_cell.angle_alpha   90.00
_cell.angle_beta   90.00
_cell.angle_gamma   90.00
#
_symmetry.space_group_name_H-M   'P 1'
#
loop_
_entity.id
_entity.type
_entity.pdbx_description
1 polymer ?
#
loop_
_entity_poly.entity_id
_entity_poly.type
_entity_poly.pdbx_seq_one_letter_code
_entity_poly.pdbx_strand_id
1 'polypeptide(L)'
;MGSFDVQPQHLYFTSLVVRDAQFAYDKRAKQLMETLDKYSQSAGTGWGADSFADRYGIVAGKFLELWAKSVVSVGGVSVGFTQTANNYALADWAARKGKGEPPEEKQPPAVIATAPKYGPPNDLTWRGEGEDHDSWAISGILGEVPDFLMFIMKPVVDEGLRLGRIHEKTPGVEEEEFRDIARAWREASKNAKKAADDFTGAISYITDPTGNGEWQAAMRAFCQTIWGTTAWGKARDQRAEVTAKKGTRNWKTNGKVDPATRRPIIEVLEKSANVIQKLFDDLADMGEKTTETTTRLAKEATDKTVNSITSDLDFSKLTRLAAGLVVAEVVLTFRSHMDKASMDAAVEAYHEAFSDAAGKLAMLEFELDEALLSAPTFQAERARAQGFGARSLNEFKKEHSWQLPESQFPYKYSVDLAAMEGVGGAHALDKHAGKTDEQLLQRLRDEQKQSGDYGIPGASTYADVESAQRYTQYCLRDNTTEIDDWLNGTPPSPTKEIETKSIPVQGPLLGDAATGRGTIVGDDGKPSEVRDTKGVAIRLLYKPDLNPPYIVFSSMPK
;
A
#
# COMPACT_ATOMS: atom_id res chain seq x y z
N MET A 1 -26.87 30.77 11.19
CA MET A 1 -26.25 29.52 10.68
C MET A 1 -25.45 28.97 11.85
N GLY A 2 -25.89 27.84 12.41
CA GLY A 2 -25.29 27.28 13.62
C GLY A 2 -23.87 26.82 13.31
N SER A 3 -22.89 27.41 14.00
CA SER A 3 -21.49 27.03 13.82
C SER A 3 -21.26 25.69 14.51
N PHE A 4 -20.61 24.79 13.79
CA PHE A 4 -20.19 23.51 14.34
C PHE A 4 -18.91 23.76 15.15
N ASP A 5 -19.06 23.88 16.46
CA ASP A 5 -17.95 24.18 17.37
C ASP A 5 -17.26 22.88 17.81
N VAL A 6 -16.06 22.62 17.29
CA VAL A 6 -15.26 21.46 17.68
C VAL A 6 -14.65 21.71 19.03
N GLN A 7 -15.01 20.88 20.01
CA GLN A 7 -14.46 20.89 21.34
C GLN A 7 -13.38 19.80 21.47
N PRO A 8 -12.41 19.94 22.39
CA PRO A 8 -11.38 18.92 22.60
C PRO A 8 -11.98 17.54 22.94
N GLN A 9 -13.16 17.50 23.56
CA GLN A 9 -13.91 16.25 23.79
C GLN A 9 -14.27 15.51 22.50
N HIS A 10 -14.62 16.21 21.42
CA HIS A 10 -14.90 15.61 20.11
C HIS A 10 -13.62 14.99 19.53
N LEU A 11 -12.48 15.67 19.65
CA LEU A 11 -11.18 15.16 19.18
C LEU A 11 -10.73 13.91 19.97
N TYR A 12 -10.88 13.89 21.29
CA TYR A 12 -10.61 12.70 22.09
C TYR A 12 -11.49 11.51 21.65
N PHE A 13 -12.77 11.76 21.40
CA PHE A 13 -13.69 10.71 20.95
C PHE A 13 -13.31 10.20 19.54
N THR A 14 -13.09 11.09 18.57
CA THR A 14 -12.64 10.72 17.22
C THR A 14 -11.34 9.94 17.25
N SER A 15 -10.39 10.33 18.10
CA SER A 15 -9.13 9.59 18.30
C SER A 15 -9.38 8.11 18.66
N LEU A 16 -10.30 7.82 19.58
CA LEU A 16 -10.65 6.45 19.98
C LEU A 16 -11.35 5.68 18.85
N VAL A 17 -12.29 6.31 18.14
CA VAL A 17 -13.01 5.65 17.03
C VAL A 17 -12.05 5.33 15.87
N VAL A 18 -11.13 6.23 15.55
CA VAL A 18 -10.09 5.99 14.54
C VAL A 18 -9.16 4.85 14.95
N ARG A 19 -8.77 4.78 16.23
CA ARG A 19 -8.00 3.64 16.77
C ARG A 19 -8.73 2.32 16.54
N ASP A 20 -10.02 2.26 16.85
CA ASP A 20 -10.80 1.03 16.71
C ASP A 20 -10.93 0.61 15.23
N ALA A 21 -11.11 1.58 14.34
CA ALA A 21 -11.07 1.35 12.89
C ALA A 21 -9.70 0.82 12.42
N GLN A 22 -8.60 1.33 12.99
CA GLN A 22 -7.24 0.82 12.71
C GLN A 22 -7.10 -0.66 13.05
N PHE A 23 -7.48 -1.07 14.26
CA PHE A 23 -7.39 -2.47 14.69
C PHE A 23 -8.29 -3.38 13.85
N ALA A 24 -9.49 -2.92 13.48
CA ALA A 24 -10.35 -3.66 12.57
C ALA A 24 -9.71 -3.83 11.18
N TYR A 25 -8.99 -2.81 10.70
CA TYR A 25 -8.30 -2.84 9.40
C TYR A 25 -7.09 -3.79 9.38
N ASP A 26 -6.28 -3.81 10.45
CA ASP A 26 -5.20 -4.78 10.65
C ASP A 26 -5.73 -6.22 10.76
N LYS A 27 -6.80 -6.42 11.53
CA LYS A 27 -7.43 -7.74 11.69
C LYS A 27 -7.87 -8.33 10.34
N ARG A 28 -8.41 -7.51 9.43
CA ARG A 28 -8.84 -7.97 8.10
C ARG A 28 -7.67 -8.48 7.25
N ALA A 29 -6.47 -7.89 7.36
CA ALA A 29 -5.28 -8.41 6.69
C ALA A 29 -4.78 -9.72 7.31
N LYS A 30 -4.83 -9.84 8.65
CA LYS A 30 -4.50 -11.10 9.33
C LYS A 30 -5.42 -12.24 8.92
N GLN A 31 -6.72 -11.98 8.78
CA GLN A 31 -7.69 -12.96 8.30
C GLN A 31 -7.43 -13.43 6.86
N LEU A 32 -6.95 -12.52 6.00
CA LEU A 32 -6.48 -12.90 4.67
C LEU A 32 -5.32 -13.89 4.78
N MET A 33 -4.30 -13.57 5.58
CA MET A 33 -3.13 -14.45 5.78
C MET A 33 -3.51 -15.79 6.40
N GLU A 34 -4.35 -15.81 7.44
CA GLU A 34 -4.88 -17.06 8.03
C GLU A 34 -5.54 -17.98 7.00
N THR A 35 -6.05 -17.41 5.90
CA THR A 35 -6.62 -18.19 4.79
C THR A 35 -5.53 -18.60 3.79
N LEU A 36 -4.69 -17.66 3.34
CA LEU A 36 -3.65 -17.93 2.35
C LEU A 36 -2.59 -18.92 2.85
N ASP A 37 -2.22 -18.87 4.13
CA ASP A 37 -1.19 -19.72 4.74
C ASP A 37 -1.60 -21.19 4.87
N LYS A 38 -2.86 -21.51 4.57
CA LYS A 38 -3.31 -22.92 4.49
C LYS A 38 -2.83 -23.61 3.21
N TYR A 39 -2.55 -22.84 2.17
CA TYR A 39 -2.22 -23.34 0.85
C TYR A 39 -0.73 -23.19 0.60
N SER A 40 -0.12 -24.22 0.03
CA SER A 40 1.29 -24.24 -0.34
C SER A 40 1.47 -25.29 -1.41
N GLN A 41 2.41 -25.08 -2.33
CA GLN A 41 2.69 -26.02 -3.42
C GLN A 41 1.50 -26.27 -4.37
N SER A 42 0.47 -25.42 -4.36
CA SER A 42 -0.80 -25.62 -5.07
C SER A 42 -0.75 -25.31 -6.57
N ALA A 43 0.30 -24.67 -7.08
CA ALA A 43 0.35 -24.25 -8.50
C ALA A 43 0.62 -25.41 -9.47
N GLY A 44 1.06 -26.57 -8.96
CA GLY A 44 1.54 -27.69 -9.76
C GLY A 44 2.95 -27.44 -10.30
N THR A 45 3.39 -28.32 -11.21
CA THR A 45 4.72 -28.24 -11.85
C THR A 45 4.68 -27.60 -13.24
N GLY A 46 5.83 -27.09 -13.66
CA GLY A 46 6.11 -26.67 -15.03
C GLY A 46 6.34 -25.17 -15.16
N TRP A 47 6.98 -24.79 -16.27
CA TRP A 47 7.54 -23.44 -16.45
C TRP A 47 6.50 -22.31 -16.28
N GLY A 48 5.26 -22.52 -16.72
CA GLY A 48 4.17 -21.57 -16.52
C GLY A 48 3.80 -21.43 -15.04
N ALA A 49 3.61 -22.57 -14.34
CA ALA A 49 3.23 -22.62 -12.94
C ALA A 49 4.28 -21.98 -12.03
N ASP A 50 5.56 -22.30 -12.27
CA ASP A 50 6.69 -21.73 -11.54
C ASP A 50 6.75 -20.20 -11.70
N SER A 51 6.58 -19.70 -12.94
CA SER A 51 6.57 -18.28 -13.25
C SER A 51 5.41 -17.55 -12.54
N PHE A 52 4.22 -18.15 -12.52
CA PHE A 52 3.07 -17.60 -11.82
C PHE A 52 3.29 -17.58 -10.30
N ALA A 53 3.76 -18.67 -9.70
CA ALA A 53 3.97 -18.78 -8.26
C ALA A 53 4.98 -17.76 -7.74
N ASP A 54 6.15 -17.63 -8.40
CA ASP A 54 7.17 -16.63 -8.07
C ASP A 54 6.59 -15.21 -8.11
N ARG A 55 5.93 -14.88 -9.23
CA ARG A 55 5.38 -13.55 -9.46
C ARG A 55 4.22 -13.22 -8.52
N TYR A 56 3.42 -14.22 -8.15
CA TYR A 56 2.37 -14.11 -7.15
C TYR A 56 2.96 -13.78 -5.77
N GLY A 57 3.99 -14.51 -5.33
CA GLY A 57 4.65 -14.26 -4.05
C GLY A 57 5.15 -12.82 -3.90
N ILE A 58 5.77 -12.28 -4.96
CA ILE A 58 6.26 -10.89 -4.96
C ILE A 58 5.09 -9.88 -4.92
N VAL A 59 4.07 -10.04 -5.76
CA VAL A 59 2.90 -9.13 -5.77
C VAL A 59 2.13 -9.17 -4.46
N ALA A 60 1.85 -10.36 -3.95
CA ALA A 60 1.13 -10.55 -2.69
C ALA A 60 1.93 -9.97 -1.52
N GLY A 61 3.25 -10.16 -1.49
CA GLY A 61 4.14 -9.53 -0.51
C GLY A 61 4.05 -8.01 -0.53
N LYS A 62 4.16 -7.38 -1.71
CA LYS A 62 4.02 -5.92 -1.86
C LYS A 62 2.63 -5.41 -1.45
N PHE A 63 1.58 -6.15 -1.80
CA PHE A 63 0.21 -5.84 -1.39
C PHE A 63 0.06 -5.82 0.14
N LEU A 64 0.59 -6.84 0.81
CA LEU A 64 0.52 -6.96 2.28
C LEU A 64 1.40 -5.92 2.97
N GLU A 65 2.56 -5.60 2.41
CA GLU A 65 3.40 -4.49 2.88
C GLU A 65 2.66 -3.15 2.77
N LEU A 66 1.98 -2.90 1.64
CA LEU A 66 1.20 -1.68 1.44
C LEU A 66 0.06 -1.57 2.46
N TRP A 67 -0.67 -2.67 2.70
CA TRP A 67 -1.71 -2.73 3.72
C TRP A 67 -1.13 -2.49 5.12
N ALA A 68 0.03 -3.06 5.44
CA ALA A 68 0.69 -2.85 6.73
C ALA A 68 1.10 -1.38 6.93
N LYS A 69 1.66 -0.73 5.90
CA LYS A 69 2.02 0.70 5.96
C LYS A 69 0.78 1.60 6.09
N SER A 70 -0.31 1.28 5.39
CA SER A 70 -1.55 2.05 5.50
C SER A 70 -2.23 1.91 6.87
N VAL A 71 -2.07 0.76 7.56
CA VAL A 71 -2.49 0.63 8.97
C VAL A 71 -1.79 1.65 9.86
N VAL A 72 -0.48 1.83 9.69
CA VAL A 72 0.33 2.76 10.51
C VAL A 72 -0.08 4.22 10.30
N SER A 73 -0.39 4.60 9.05
CA SER A 73 -0.95 5.91 8.70
C SER A 73 -2.17 6.26 9.57
N VAL A 74 -3.14 5.35 9.68
CA VAL A 74 -4.35 5.54 10.51
C VAL A 74 -4.03 5.71 12.00
N GLY A 75 -2.99 5.03 12.51
CA GLY A 75 -2.55 5.17 13.90
C GLY A 75 -1.99 6.56 14.20
N GLY A 76 -1.24 7.13 13.26
CA GLY A 76 -0.70 8.50 13.37
C GLY A 76 -1.82 9.53 13.51
N VAL A 77 -2.90 9.34 12.74
CA VAL A 77 -4.11 10.18 12.83
C VAL A 77 -4.73 10.14 14.23
N SER A 78 -4.95 8.93 14.77
CA SER A 78 -5.54 8.75 16.09
C SER A 78 -4.73 9.47 17.17
N VAL A 79 -3.42 9.28 17.21
CA VAL A 79 -2.54 9.94 18.19
C VAL A 79 -2.52 11.46 17.99
N GLY A 80 -2.46 11.92 16.73
CA GLY A 80 -2.47 13.34 16.40
C GLY A 80 -3.67 14.07 16.98
N PHE A 81 -4.87 13.50 16.87
CA PHE A 81 -6.08 14.12 17.45
C PHE A 81 -6.06 14.22 18.97
N THR A 82 -5.55 13.21 19.69
CA THR A 82 -5.41 13.31 21.15
C THR A 82 -4.41 14.40 21.54
N GLN A 83 -3.26 14.49 20.84
CA GLN A 83 -2.28 15.54 21.11
C GLN A 83 -2.87 16.94 20.90
N THR A 84 -3.59 17.15 19.80
CA THR A 84 -4.30 18.41 19.56
C THR A 84 -5.29 18.71 20.68
N ALA A 85 -6.08 17.72 21.10
CA ALA A 85 -7.07 17.91 22.15
C ALA A 85 -6.44 18.31 23.50
N ASN A 86 -5.32 17.66 23.87
CA ASN A 86 -4.55 18.01 25.08
C ASN A 86 -4.04 19.43 25.03
N ASN A 87 -3.39 19.78 23.91
CA ASN A 87 -2.90 21.12 23.66
C ASN A 87 -4.08 22.09 23.84
N TYR A 88 -5.20 21.87 23.14
CA TYR A 88 -6.40 22.72 23.20
C TYR A 88 -6.98 22.92 24.59
N ALA A 89 -7.16 21.84 25.34
CA ALA A 89 -7.64 21.93 26.71
C ALA A 89 -6.73 22.83 27.56
N LEU A 90 -5.40 22.64 27.46
CA LEU A 90 -4.42 23.42 28.21
C LEU A 90 -4.48 24.92 27.88
N ALA A 91 -4.64 25.28 26.60
CA ALA A 91 -4.74 26.69 26.24
C ALA A 91 -6.06 27.34 26.64
N ASP A 92 -7.21 26.64 26.56
CA ASP A 92 -8.48 27.17 27.06
C ASP A 92 -8.38 27.45 28.57
N TRP A 93 -7.73 26.58 29.34
CA TRP A 93 -7.44 26.83 30.75
C TRP A 93 -6.51 28.04 30.97
N ALA A 94 -5.42 28.15 30.20
CA ALA A 94 -4.50 29.28 30.29
C ALA A 94 -5.17 30.62 29.92
N ALA A 95 -6.01 30.64 28.87
CA ALA A 95 -6.78 31.80 28.44
C ALA A 95 -7.77 32.27 29.51
N ARG A 96 -8.29 31.35 30.33
CA ARG A 96 -9.13 31.65 31.50
C ARG A 96 -8.35 32.08 32.74
N LYS A 97 -7.07 32.47 32.57
CA LYS A 97 -6.13 32.86 33.64
C LYS A 97 -5.90 31.74 34.66
N GLY A 98 -5.94 30.49 34.22
CA GLY A 98 -5.73 29.33 35.08
C GLY A 98 -6.77 29.19 36.19
N LYS A 99 -8.00 29.66 35.96
CA LYS A 99 -9.10 29.47 36.92
C LYS A 99 -9.53 28.00 36.95
N GLY A 100 -9.50 27.40 38.13
CA GLY A 100 -9.80 25.98 38.34
C GLY A 100 -8.57 25.10 38.17
N GLU A 101 -8.76 23.79 38.32
CA GLU A 101 -7.67 22.83 38.14
C GLU A 101 -7.19 22.81 36.68
N PRO A 102 -5.87 22.71 36.45
CA PRO A 102 -5.35 22.52 35.10
C PRO A 102 -5.93 21.24 34.49
N PRO A 103 -6.25 21.24 33.20
CA PRO A 103 -6.76 20.05 32.54
C PRO A 103 -5.71 18.95 32.60
N GLU A 104 -6.15 17.75 32.96
CA GLU A 104 -5.27 16.58 32.91
C GLU A 104 -4.92 16.25 31.46
N GLU A 105 -3.63 16.04 31.19
CA GLU A 105 -3.17 15.53 29.92
C GLU A 105 -3.64 14.09 29.74
N LYS A 106 -4.45 13.84 28.71
CA LYS A 106 -4.90 12.49 28.39
C LYS A 106 -3.84 11.78 27.58
N GLN A 107 -3.48 10.57 28.00
CA GLN A 107 -2.55 9.75 27.24
C GLN A 107 -3.16 9.39 25.87
N PRO A 108 -2.38 9.48 24.78
CA PRO A 108 -2.80 8.99 23.48
C PRO A 108 -3.23 7.52 23.54
N PRO A 109 -4.21 7.10 22.72
CA PRO A 109 -4.58 5.70 22.65
C PRO A 109 -3.40 4.81 22.22
N ALA A 110 -3.37 3.59 22.73
CA ALA A 110 -2.52 2.54 22.16
C ALA A 110 -2.98 2.24 20.72
N VAL A 111 -2.06 2.38 19.78
CA VAL A 111 -2.28 2.23 18.34
C VAL A 111 -1.22 1.31 17.74
N ILE A 112 -1.43 0.87 16.51
CA ILE A 112 -0.40 0.18 15.72
C ILE A 112 0.50 1.25 15.09
N ALA A 113 1.59 1.61 15.76
CA ALA A 113 2.54 2.65 15.31
C ALA A 113 3.71 2.09 14.47
N THR A 114 3.81 0.77 14.34
CA THR A 114 4.83 0.07 13.55
C THR A 114 4.14 -0.87 12.58
N ALA A 115 4.62 -0.94 11.35
CA ALA A 115 4.00 -1.75 10.30
C ALA A 115 3.92 -3.21 10.76
N PRO A 116 2.72 -3.81 10.78
CA PRO A 116 2.57 -5.24 11.03
C PRO A 116 3.39 -6.05 10.04
N LYS A 117 4.00 -7.14 10.52
CA LYS A 117 4.69 -8.10 9.65
C LYS A 117 3.73 -9.23 9.33
N TYR A 118 3.00 -9.08 8.23
CA TYR A 118 2.17 -10.16 7.70
C TYR A 118 3.02 -11.24 7.00
N GLY A 119 4.11 -10.82 6.34
CA GLY A 119 4.91 -11.70 5.47
C GLY A 119 4.25 -11.91 4.11
N PRO A 120 4.98 -12.44 3.11
CA PRO A 120 4.34 -12.98 1.91
C PRO A 120 3.54 -14.25 2.29
N PRO A 121 2.50 -14.61 1.51
CA PRO A 121 1.86 -15.92 1.67
C PRO A 121 2.86 -17.06 1.42
N ASN A 122 2.52 -18.26 1.88
CA ASN A 122 3.27 -19.47 1.58
C ASN A 122 3.53 -19.64 0.07
N ASP A 123 4.69 -20.23 -0.24
CA ASP A 123 5.10 -20.50 -1.61
C ASP A 123 4.17 -21.52 -2.27
N LEU A 124 3.61 -21.15 -3.43
CA LEU A 124 2.73 -22.02 -4.21
C LEU A 124 3.50 -22.94 -5.17
N THR A 125 4.81 -22.77 -5.29
CA THR A 125 5.67 -23.60 -6.16
C THR A 125 5.69 -25.03 -5.66
N TRP A 126 5.45 -25.99 -6.57
CA TRP A 126 5.58 -27.41 -6.24
C TRP A 126 7.04 -27.84 -6.07
N ARG A 127 7.36 -28.55 -4.97
CA ARG A 127 8.74 -29.00 -4.65
C ARG A 127 8.93 -30.51 -4.55
N GLY A 128 7.89 -31.31 -4.82
CA GLY A 128 8.01 -32.76 -4.92
C GLY A 128 7.93 -33.54 -3.60
N GLU A 129 7.32 -32.98 -2.55
CA GLU A 129 7.14 -33.65 -1.25
C GLU A 129 5.70 -34.14 -0.97
N GLY A 130 4.73 -33.90 -1.87
CA GLY A 130 3.33 -34.32 -1.69
C GLY A 130 2.98 -35.65 -2.38
N GLU A 131 1.84 -36.26 -2.01
CA GLU A 131 1.37 -37.57 -2.52
C GLU A 131 1.32 -37.61 -4.06
N ASP A 132 1.79 -38.72 -4.64
CA ASP A 132 1.89 -38.94 -6.09
C ASP A 132 0.52 -38.80 -6.80
N HIS A 133 0.23 -37.59 -7.30
CA HIS A 133 -0.93 -37.27 -8.14
C HIS A 133 -0.99 -38.10 -9.44
N ASP A 134 0.10 -38.76 -9.82
CA ASP A 134 0.13 -39.71 -10.94
C ASP A 134 -0.85 -40.87 -10.75
N SER A 135 -1.10 -41.31 -9.51
CA SER A 135 -1.83 -42.55 -9.24
C SER A 135 -3.36 -42.45 -9.44
N TRP A 136 -3.97 -41.29 -9.19
CA TRP A 136 -5.42 -41.11 -9.29
C TRP A 136 -5.86 -40.79 -10.72
N ALA A 137 -5.11 -39.96 -11.45
CA ALA A 137 -5.39 -39.67 -12.85
C ALA A 137 -5.30 -40.93 -13.72
N ILE A 138 -4.27 -41.77 -13.48
CA ILE A 138 -4.11 -43.06 -14.16
C ILE A 138 -5.23 -44.04 -13.76
N SER A 139 -5.66 -44.06 -12.48
CA SER A 139 -6.77 -44.93 -12.04
C SER A 139 -8.11 -44.54 -12.69
N GLY A 140 -8.37 -43.24 -12.86
CA GLY A 140 -9.57 -42.74 -13.54
C GLY A 140 -9.61 -43.09 -15.03
N ILE A 141 -8.47 -43.02 -15.72
CA ILE A 141 -8.34 -43.44 -17.14
C ILE A 141 -8.62 -44.94 -17.29
N LEU A 142 -8.17 -45.75 -16.33
CA LEU A 142 -8.24 -47.21 -16.39
C LEU A 142 -9.54 -47.82 -15.82
N GLY A 143 -10.45 -47.03 -15.26
CA GLY A 143 -11.61 -47.53 -14.50
C GLY A 143 -12.59 -48.44 -15.27
N GLU A 144 -12.52 -48.47 -16.60
CA GLU A 144 -13.34 -49.33 -17.47
C GLU A 144 -12.55 -50.48 -18.13
N VAL A 145 -11.26 -50.61 -17.82
CA VAL A 145 -10.39 -51.66 -18.36
C VAL A 145 -10.59 -52.97 -17.57
N PRO A 146 -10.76 -54.13 -18.24
CA PRO A 146 -10.85 -55.42 -17.55
C PRO A 146 -9.65 -55.70 -16.64
N ASP A 147 -9.88 -56.24 -15.44
CA ASP A 147 -8.86 -56.48 -14.41
C ASP A 147 -7.61 -57.21 -14.91
N PHE A 148 -7.76 -58.19 -15.82
CA PHE A 148 -6.63 -58.95 -16.36
C PHE A 148 -5.72 -58.13 -17.29
N LEU A 149 -6.18 -56.99 -17.80
CA LEU A 149 -5.40 -56.05 -18.63
C LEU A 149 -4.80 -54.90 -17.84
N MET A 150 -5.23 -54.66 -16.60
CA MET A 150 -4.77 -53.55 -15.77
C MET A 150 -3.26 -53.49 -15.60
N PHE A 151 -2.61 -54.65 -15.43
CA PHE A 151 -1.15 -54.76 -15.28
C PHE A 151 -0.38 -54.29 -16.54
N ILE A 152 -0.99 -54.41 -17.71
CA ILE A 152 -0.38 -54.01 -19.01
C ILE A 152 -0.75 -52.56 -19.35
N MET A 153 -2.01 -52.19 -19.14
CA MET A 153 -2.52 -50.88 -19.55
C MET A 153 -1.99 -49.75 -18.67
N LYS A 154 -1.71 -50.00 -17.39
CA LYS A 154 -1.16 -48.96 -16.50
C LYS A 154 0.20 -48.39 -16.99
N PRO A 155 1.23 -49.22 -17.27
CA PRO A 155 2.47 -48.73 -17.90
C PRO A 155 2.28 -48.09 -19.27
N VAL A 156 1.30 -48.57 -20.06
CA VAL A 156 1.01 -48.05 -21.40
C VAL A 156 0.43 -46.64 -21.35
N VAL A 157 -0.52 -46.40 -20.44
CA VAL A 157 -1.10 -45.08 -20.23
C VAL A 157 -0.03 -44.11 -19.72
N ASP A 158 0.77 -44.51 -18.74
CA ASP A 158 1.88 -43.69 -18.22
C ASP A 158 2.88 -43.27 -19.32
N GLU A 159 3.34 -44.23 -20.13
CA GLU A 159 4.20 -43.96 -21.29
C GLU A 159 3.49 -43.08 -22.33
N GLY A 160 2.20 -43.27 -22.51
CA GLY A 160 1.34 -42.43 -23.33
C GLY A 160 1.31 -40.97 -22.88
N LEU A 161 1.05 -40.73 -21.60
CA LEU A 161 1.03 -39.39 -21.00
C LEU A 161 2.38 -38.68 -21.16
N ARG A 162 3.50 -39.41 -21.08
CA ARG A 162 4.84 -38.86 -21.37
C ARG A 162 4.97 -38.39 -22.81
N LEU A 163 4.44 -39.14 -23.77
CA LEU A 163 4.52 -38.78 -25.19
C LEU A 163 3.71 -37.55 -25.56
N GLY A 164 2.59 -37.30 -24.86
CA GLY A 164 1.72 -36.12 -25.00
C GLY A 164 2.07 -34.96 -24.08
N ARG A 165 3.29 -34.92 -23.51
CA ARG A 165 3.83 -33.87 -22.63
C ARG A 165 3.10 -33.65 -21.30
N ILE A 166 2.12 -34.49 -20.92
CA ILE A 166 1.33 -34.31 -19.69
C ILE A 166 2.20 -34.33 -18.42
N HIS A 167 3.30 -35.10 -18.46
CA HIS A 167 4.32 -35.12 -17.40
C HIS A 167 4.94 -33.74 -17.09
N GLU A 168 4.92 -32.78 -18.02
CA GLU A 168 5.46 -31.42 -17.80
C GLU A 168 4.63 -30.61 -16.80
N LYS A 169 3.37 -31.01 -16.57
CA LYS A 169 2.42 -30.35 -15.68
C LYS A 169 1.82 -31.30 -14.63
N THR A 170 2.52 -32.38 -14.26
CA THR A 170 2.05 -33.34 -13.27
C THR A 170 2.95 -33.37 -12.02
N PRO A 171 2.45 -33.01 -10.82
CA PRO A 171 1.06 -32.64 -10.53
C PRO A 171 0.62 -31.36 -11.22
N GLY A 172 -0.67 -31.32 -11.58
CA GLY A 172 -1.31 -30.11 -12.08
C GLY A 172 -1.59 -29.12 -10.95
N VAL A 173 -2.18 -27.99 -11.29
CA VAL A 173 -2.73 -27.05 -10.30
C VAL A 173 -3.79 -27.73 -9.44
N GLU A 174 -3.84 -27.40 -8.15
CA GLU A 174 -4.93 -27.77 -7.25
C GLU A 174 -6.11 -26.80 -7.45
N GLU A 175 -7.09 -27.18 -8.28
CA GLU A 175 -8.14 -26.26 -8.73
C GLU A 175 -9.03 -25.76 -7.58
N GLU A 176 -9.38 -26.63 -6.62
CA GLU A 176 -10.18 -26.23 -5.45
C GLU A 176 -9.44 -25.25 -4.56
N GLU A 177 -8.15 -25.48 -4.30
CA GLU A 177 -7.30 -24.57 -3.52
C GLU A 177 -7.17 -23.20 -4.21
N PHE A 178 -6.99 -23.19 -5.54
CA PHE A 178 -6.99 -21.94 -6.32
C PHE A 178 -8.32 -21.19 -6.20
N ARG A 179 -9.46 -21.88 -6.28
CA ARG A 179 -10.79 -21.27 -6.06
C ARG A 179 -10.94 -20.72 -4.64
N ASP A 180 -10.34 -21.35 -3.64
CA ASP A 180 -10.37 -20.87 -2.25
C ASP A 180 -9.51 -19.61 -2.07
N ILE A 181 -8.30 -19.62 -2.64
CA ILE A 181 -7.41 -18.45 -2.68
C ILE A 181 -8.11 -17.29 -3.40
N ALA A 182 -8.76 -17.54 -4.53
CA ALA A 182 -9.55 -16.54 -5.26
C ALA A 182 -10.62 -15.90 -4.38
N ARG A 183 -11.38 -16.69 -3.60
CA ARG A 183 -12.38 -16.17 -2.66
C ARG A 183 -11.74 -15.31 -1.56
N ALA A 184 -10.58 -15.70 -1.03
CA ALA A 184 -9.86 -14.91 -0.04
C ALA A 184 -9.47 -13.53 -0.58
N TRP A 185 -8.93 -13.46 -1.81
CA TRP A 185 -8.60 -12.20 -2.47
C TRP A 185 -9.84 -11.34 -2.78
N ARG A 186 -10.98 -11.96 -3.14
CA ARG A 186 -12.26 -11.24 -3.28
C ARG A 186 -12.67 -10.54 -1.99
N GLU A 187 -12.55 -11.22 -0.86
CA GLU A 187 -12.88 -10.65 0.44
C GLU A 187 -11.87 -9.58 0.87
N ALA A 188 -10.58 -9.74 0.56
CA ALA A 188 -9.56 -8.71 0.79
C ALA A 188 -9.90 -7.38 0.09
N SER A 189 -10.34 -7.45 -1.17
CA SER A 189 -10.81 -6.30 -1.96
C SER A 189 -11.96 -5.56 -1.25
N LYS A 190 -13.00 -6.29 -0.83
CA LYS A 190 -14.14 -5.72 -0.08
C LYS A 190 -13.71 -5.11 1.25
N ASN A 191 -12.79 -5.78 1.96
CA ASN A 191 -12.29 -5.37 3.26
C ASN A 191 -11.48 -4.06 3.20
N ALA A 192 -10.66 -3.87 2.17
CA ALA A 192 -9.93 -2.63 1.95
C ALA A 192 -10.89 -1.45 1.75
N LYS A 193 -11.90 -1.62 0.88
CA LYS A 193 -12.93 -0.61 0.64
C LYS A 193 -13.71 -0.26 1.91
N LYS A 194 -14.15 -1.28 2.65
CA LYS A 194 -14.89 -1.11 3.91
C LYS A 194 -14.07 -0.32 4.95
N ALA A 195 -12.76 -0.55 5.04
CA ALA A 195 -11.90 0.19 5.98
C ALA A 195 -11.86 1.70 5.67
N ALA A 196 -11.84 2.05 4.38
CA ALA A 196 -11.87 3.45 3.97
C ALA A 196 -13.19 4.15 4.33
N ASP A 197 -14.31 3.44 4.21
CA ASP A 197 -15.63 3.94 4.59
C ASP A 197 -15.76 4.03 6.12
N ASP A 198 -15.32 3.02 6.87
CA ASP A 198 -15.31 3.01 8.34
C ASP A 198 -14.51 4.21 8.88
N PHE A 199 -13.33 4.49 8.29
CA PHE A 199 -12.51 5.63 8.67
C PHE A 199 -13.16 6.98 8.31
N THR A 200 -13.76 7.09 7.12
CA THR A 200 -14.51 8.30 6.73
C THR A 200 -15.66 8.58 7.71
N GLY A 201 -16.33 7.52 8.18
CA GLY A 201 -17.33 7.60 9.26
C GLY A 201 -16.72 8.04 10.59
N ALA A 202 -15.56 7.51 10.97
CA ALA A 202 -14.90 7.80 12.25
C ALA A 202 -14.56 9.29 12.42
N ILE A 203 -14.15 9.96 11.35
CA ILE A 203 -13.81 11.39 11.41
C ILE A 203 -15.03 12.30 11.27
N SER A 204 -16.19 11.78 10.85
CA SER A 204 -17.41 12.58 10.60
C SER A 204 -17.85 13.43 11.82
N TYR A 205 -17.54 12.97 13.04
CA TYR A 205 -17.81 13.66 14.31
C TYR A 205 -17.06 14.97 14.51
N ILE A 206 -16.06 15.24 13.69
CA ILE A 206 -15.33 16.52 13.62
C ILE A 206 -15.45 17.08 12.20
N THR A 207 -16.60 16.89 11.54
CA THR A 207 -16.90 17.44 10.23
C THR A 207 -18.31 18.05 10.16
N ASP A 208 -18.48 19.10 9.35
CA ASP A 208 -19.80 19.69 9.06
C ASP A 208 -20.36 19.18 7.72
N PRO A 209 -21.27 18.19 7.70
CA PRO A 209 -21.78 17.60 6.46
C PRO A 209 -22.57 18.56 5.56
N THR A 210 -22.86 19.79 6.01
CA THR A 210 -23.69 20.77 5.28
C THR A 210 -22.92 21.97 4.71
N GLY A 211 -21.64 22.12 5.08
CA GLY A 211 -20.81 23.23 4.62
C GLY A 211 -20.29 23.08 3.18
N ASN A 212 -19.84 24.17 2.56
CA ASN A 212 -19.02 24.17 1.33
C ASN A 212 -17.81 25.11 1.47
N GLY A 213 -17.43 25.44 2.70
CA GLY A 213 -16.35 26.38 3.04
C GLY A 213 -14.97 25.74 3.13
N GLU A 214 -14.00 26.51 3.64
CA GLU A 214 -12.61 26.08 3.84
C GLU A 214 -12.51 24.80 4.71
N TRP A 215 -13.43 24.64 5.67
CA TRP A 215 -13.60 23.43 6.46
C TRP A 215 -13.76 22.17 5.60
N GLN A 216 -14.73 22.17 4.68
CA GLN A 216 -15.02 21.02 3.84
C GLN A 216 -13.89 20.72 2.88
N ALA A 217 -13.25 21.75 2.33
CA ALA A 217 -12.07 21.56 1.49
C ALA A 217 -10.92 20.91 2.28
N ALA A 218 -10.68 21.34 3.52
CA ALA A 218 -9.66 20.76 4.38
C ALA A 218 -9.99 19.31 4.77
N MET A 219 -11.24 19.03 5.12
CA MET A 219 -11.70 17.68 5.45
C MET A 219 -11.50 16.71 4.28
N ARG A 220 -11.95 17.11 3.08
CA ARG A 220 -11.76 16.33 1.86
C ARG A 220 -10.28 16.08 1.58
N ALA A 221 -9.43 17.09 1.76
CA ALA A 221 -7.99 16.94 1.60
C ALA A 221 -7.38 15.97 2.63
N PHE A 222 -7.73 16.12 3.91
CA PHE A 222 -7.24 15.27 5.01
C PHE A 222 -7.60 13.79 4.81
N CYS A 223 -8.85 13.51 4.42
CA CYS A 223 -9.28 12.16 4.11
C CYS A 223 -8.47 11.54 2.96
N GLN A 224 -8.13 12.33 1.94
CA GLN A 224 -7.36 11.86 0.79
C GLN A 224 -5.90 11.56 1.18
N THR A 225 -5.29 12.40 2.02
CA THR A 225 -3.87 12.25 2.39
C THR A 225 -3.59 10.96 3.14
N ILE A 226 -4.54 10.51 3.95
CA ILE A 226 -4.45 9.24 4.70
C ILE A 226 -4.34 8.05 3.76
N TRP A 227 -4.99 8.14 2.60
CA TRP A 227 -4.96 7.14 1.54
C TRP A 227 -3.85 7.38 0.51
N GLY A 228 -2.83 8.15 0.87
CA GLY A 228 -1.59 8.27 0.12
C GLY A 228 -1.52 9.44 -0.86
N THR A 229 -2.47 10.38 -0.84
CA THR A 229 -2.26 11.61 -1.63
C THR A 229 -1.26 12.54 -0.96
N THR A 230 -0.53 13.29 -1.77
CA THR A 230 0.43 14.29 -1.30
C THR A 230 0.19 15.64 -1.98
N ALA A 231 0.72 16.71 -1.40
CA ALA A 231 0.64 18.05 -1.99
C ALA A 231 1.39 18.17 -3.35
N TRP A 232 2.41 17.33 -3.56
CA TRP A 232 3.24 17.31 -4.77
C TRP A 232 2.85 16.25 -5.80
N GLY A 233 2.02 15.27 -5.41
CA GLY A 233 1.71 14.11 -6.23
C GLY A 233 1.19 14.46 -7.63
N LYS A 234 1.31 13.48 -8.54
CA LYS A 234 0.92 13.63 -9.95
C LYS A 234 -0.18 12.64 -10.34
N ALA A 235 -0.82 12.90 -11.48
CA ALA A 235 -1.63 11.89 -12.14
C ALA A 235 -0.69 10.92 -12.86
N ARG A 236 -0.76 9.64 -12.50
CA ARG A 236 0.08 8.58 -13.07
C ARG A 236 -0.78 7.45 -13.65
N ASP A 237 -0.33 6.85 -14.75
CA ASP A 237 -0.97 5.65 -15.28
C ASP A 237 -0.46 4.37 -14.60
N GLN A 238 -0.85 3.22 -15.16
CA GLN A 238 -0.57 1.89 -14.63
C GLN A 238 0.90 1.49 -14.77
N ARG A 239 1.73 2.27 -15.48
CA ARG A 239 3.18 2.10 -15.56
C ARG A 239 3.92 3.16 -14.74
N ALA A 240 3.19 3.83 -13.86
CA ALA A 240 3.66 4.96 -13.09
C ALA A 240 4.14 6.14 -13.95
N GLU A 241 3.74 6.28 -15.22
CA GLU A 241 4.10 7.43 -16.05
C GLU A 241 3.18 8.63 -15.79
N VAL A 242 3.73 9.85 -15.79
CA VAL A 242 2.92 11.07 -15.58
C VAL A 242 2.07 11.33 -16.82
N THR A 243 0.75 11.36 -16.65
CA THR A 243 -0.17 11.54 -17.77
C THR A 243 -1.54 12.04 -17.32
N ALA A 244 -2.22 12.76 -18.21
CA ALA A 244 -3.58 13.26 -18.01
C ALA A 244 -4.65 12.37 -18.67
N LYS A 245 -4.27 11.17 -19.14
CA LYS A 245 -5.19 10.24 -19.80
C LYS A 245 -6.32 9.80 -18.86
N LYS A 246 -7.47 9.44 -19.44
CA LYS A 246 -8.58 8.83 -18.71
C LYS A 246 -8.12 7.50 -18.09
N GLY A 247 -8.49 7.25 -16.83
CA GLY A 247 -8.08 6.05 -16.09
C GLY A 247 -6.75 6.19 -15.33
N THR A 248 -6.16 7.39 -15.31
CA THR A 248 -4.99 7.70 -14.48
C THR A 248 -5.36 7.87 -13.01
N ARG A 249 -4.47 7.41 -12.13
CA ARG A 249 -4.63 7.56 -10.69
C ARG A 249 -4.01 8.87 -10.24
N ASN A 250 -4.78 9.62 -9.47
CA ASN A 250 -4.38 10.94 -8.99
C ASN A 250 -3.79 10.83 -7.58
N TRP A 251 -2.48 11.01 -7.49
CA TRP A 251 -1.75 11.06 -6.22
C TRP A 251 -1.72 12.45 -5.59
N LYS A 252 -2.28 13.46 -6.27
CA LYS A 252 -2.33 14.84 -5.76
C LYS A 252 -3.54 15.05 -4.85
N THR A 253 -3.29 15.58 -3.66
CA THR A 253 -4.36 16.04 -2.76
C THR A 253 -5.15 17.18 -3.40
N ASN A 254 -6.48 17.13 -3.33
CA ASN A 254 -7.34 18.20 -3.81
C ASN A 254 -8.63 18.27 -2.98
N GLY A 255 -8.70 19.27 -2.11
CA GLY A 255 -9.86 19.53 -1.25
C GLY A 255 -11.16 19.85 -1.98
N LYS A 256 -11.15 20.10 -3.30
CA LYS A 256 -12.38 20.32 -4.07
C LYS A 256 -13.08 19.02 -4.47
N VAL A 257 -12.40 17.87 -4.31
CA VAL A 257 -12.89 16.57 -4.75
C VAL A 257 -13.34 15.74 -3.55
N ASP A 258 -14.40 14.96 -3.73
CA ASP A 258 -14.88 14.06 -2.70
C ASP A 258 -13.80 13.00 -2.36
N PRO A 259 -13.43 12.81 -1.09
CA PRO A 259 -12.46 11.80 -0.71
C PRO A 259 -12.87 10.38 -1.08
N ALA A 260 -14.15 10.06 -1.25
CA ALA A 260 -14.58 8.77 -1.80
C ALA A 260 -14.08 8.50 -3.23
N THR A 261 -13.79 9.56 -3.98
CA THR A 261 -13.32 9.48 -5.38
C THR A 261 -11.80 9.63 -5.51
N ARG A 262 -11.07 9.69 -4.39
CA ARG A 262 -9.61 9.82 -4.39
C ARG A 262 -9.00 9.13 -3.18
N ARG A 263 -8.83 7.81 -3.30
CA ARG A 263 -8.23 6.97 -2.25
C ARG A 263 -7.19 6.05 -2.88
N PRO A 264 -6.06 6.58 -3.40
CA PRO A 264 -5.24 5.86 -4.34
C PRO A 264 -4.68 4.54 -3.78
N ILE A 265 -4.28 4.49 -2.50
CA ILE A 265 -3.86 3.23 -1.86
C ILE A 265 -4.99 2.19 -1.84
N ILE A 266 -6.20 2.60 -1.44
CA ILE A 266 -7.36 1.70 -1.37
C ILE A 266 -7.75 1.21 -2.76
N GLU A 267 -7.71 2.09 -3.76
CA GLU A 267 -7.98 1.74 -5.16
C GLU A 267 -6.93 0.76 -5.70
N VAL A 268 -5.65 0.91 -5.33
CA VAL A 268 -4.59 -0.06 -5.68
C VAL A 268 -4.82 -1.40 -5.00
N LEU A 269 -5.13 -1.42 -3.70
CA LEU A 269 -5.46 -2.66 -2.99
C LEU A 269 -6.69 -3.34 -3.62
N GLU A 270 -7.80 -2.63 -3.83
CA GLU A 270 -9.01 -3.16 -4.46
C GLU A 270 -8.72 -3.72 -5.85
N LYS A 271 -8.03 -2.96 -6.71
CA LYS A 271 -7.68 -3.39 -8.07
C LYS A 271 -6.78 -4.62 -8.06
N SER A 272 -5.69 -4.60 -7.28
CA SER A 272 -4.74 -5.71 -7.23
C SER A 272 -5.41 -6.98 -6.71
N ALA A 273 -6.18 -6.90 -5.63
CA ALA A 273 -6.91 -8.04 -5.10
C ALA A 273 -7.93 -8.62 -6.10
N ASN A 274 -8.67 -7.77 -6.83
CA ASN A 274 -9.59 -8.22 -7.87
C ASN A 274 -8.87 -8.87 -9.06
N VAL A 275 -7.72 -8.33 -9.48
CA VAL A 275 -6.91 -8.94 -10.56
C VAL A 275 -6.38 -10.29 -10.11
N ILE A 276 -5.76 -10.37 -8.92
CA ILE A 276 -5.25 -11.62 -8.36
C ILE A 276 -6.37 -12.66 -8.27
N GLN A 277 -7.51 -12.30 -7.67
CA GLN A 277 -8.68 -13.19 -7.58
C GLN A 277 -9.09 -13.74 -8.94
N LYS A 278 -9.21 -12.88 -9.97
CA LYS A 278 -9.62 -13.31 -11.30
C LYS A 278 -8.60 -14.28 -11.91
N LEU A 279 -7.30 -14.04 -11.71
CA LEU A 279 -6.26 -14.93 -12.22
C LEU A 279 -6.34 -16.31 -11.57
N PHE A 280 -6.54 -16.39 -10.25
CA PHE A 280 -6.73 -17.69 -9.59
C PHE A 280 -7.96 -18.44 -10.11
N ASP A 281 -9.11 -17.76 -10.29
CA ASP A 281 -10.31 -18.38 -10.88
C ASP A 281 -10.06 -18.83 -12.33
N ASP A 282 -9.47 -17.98 -13.18
CA ASP A 282 -9.16 -18.30 -14.58
C ASP A 282 -8.19 -19.50 -14.71
N LEU A 283 -7.20 -19.60 -13.80
CA LEU A 283 -6.21 -20.68 -13.80
C LEU A 283 -6.77 -21.99 -13.25
N ALA A 284 -7.67 -21.95 -12.27
CA ALA A 284 -8.42 -23.13 -11.82
C ALA A 284 -9.27 -23.70 -12.96
N ASP A 285 -10.01 -22.85 -13.68
CA ASP A 285 -10.81 -23.27 -14.83
C ASP A 285 -9.92 -23.83 -15.97
N MET A 286 -8.71 -23.29 -16.15
CA MET A 286 -7.73 -23.83 -17.11
C MET A 286 -7.19 -25.19 -16.68
N GLY A 287 -6.90 -25.37 -15.39
CA GLY A 287 -6.49 -26.66 -14.81
C GLY A 287 -7.54 -27.74 -15.08
N GLU A 288 -8.78 -27.46 -14.68
CA GLU A 288 -9.93 -28.35 -14.86
C GLU A 288 -10.12 -28.74 -16.32
N LYS A 289 -10.17 -27.75 -17.22
CA LYS A 289 -10.31 -27.98 -18.66
C LYS A 289 -9.17 -28.83 -19.24
N THR A 290 -7.94 -28.61 -18.79
CA THR A 290 -6.77 -29.35 -19.27
C THR A 290 -6.82 -30.79 -18.78
N THR A 291 -7.16 -31.00 -17.50
CA THR A 291 -7.33 -32.32 -16.88
C THR A 291 -8.46 -33.11 -17.55
N GLU A 292 -9.62 -32.48 -17.80
CA GLU A 292 -10.73 -33.11 -18.54
C GLU A 292 -10.33 -33.51 -19.96
N THR A 293 -9.67 -32.61 -20.69
CA THR A 293 -9.27 -32.84 -22.08
C THR A 293 -8.27 -33.99 -22.18
N THR A 294 -7.22 -33.95 -21.35
CA THR A 294 -6.15 -34.96 -21.36
C THR A 294 -6.65 -36.32 -20.89
N THR A 295 -7.48 -36.37 -19.85
CA THR A 295 -8.12 -37.60 -19.36
C THR A 295 -9.02 -38.22 -20.42
N ARG A 296 -9.87 -37.41 -21.07
CA ARG A 296 -10.76 -37.88 -22.15
C ARG A 296 -9.96 -38.47 -23.31
N LEU A 297 -8.93 -37.77 -23.79
CA LEU A 297 -8.09 -38.24 -24.90
C LEU A 297 -7.32 -39.51 -24.54
N ALA A 298 -6.85 -39.63 -23.30
CA ALA A 298 -6.17 -40.84 -22.81
C ALA A 298 -7.14 -42.02 -22.69
N LYS A 299 -8.37 -41.78 -22.22
CA LYS A 299 -9.44 -42.80 -22.18
C LYS A 299 -9.82 -43.28 -23.57
N GLU A 300 -10.05 -42.36 -24.52
CA GLU A 300 -10.35 -42.71 -25.92
C GLU A 300 -9.24 -43.56 -26.56
N ALA A 301 -7.97 -43.24 -26.30
CA ALA A 301 -6.83 -44.03 -26.76
C ALA A 301 -6.76 -45.41 -26.08
N THR A 302 -7.07 -45.47 -24.78
CA THR A 302 -7.16 -46.71 -23.98
C THR A 302 -8.24 -47.63 -24.54
N ASP A 303 -9.45 -47.13 -24.74
CA ASP A 303 -10.60 -47.89 -25.25
C ASP A 303 -10.34 -48.44 -26.66
N LYS A 304 -9.78 -47.61 -27.56
CA LYS A 304 -9.40 -48.07 -28.91
C LYS A 304 -8.33 -49.16 -28.84
N THR A 305 -7.37 -49.03 -27.92
CA THR A 305 -6.31 -50.02 -27.74
C THR A 305 -6.85 -51.34 -27.20
N VAL A 306 -7.71 -51.29 -26.16
CA VAL A 306 -8.41 -52.47 -25.63
C VAL A 306 -9.22 -53.15 -26.72
N ASN A 307 -9.98 -52.40 -27.51
CA ASN A 307 -10.76 -52.96 -28.63
C ASN A 307 -9.85 -53.64 -29.66
N SER A 308 -8.76 -53.01 -30.08
CA SER A 308 -7.84 -53.58 -31.08
C SER A 308 -7.11 -54.84 -30.62
N ILE A 309 -6.81 -54.96 -29.32
CA ILE A 309 -6.12 -56.16 -28.80
C ILE A 309 -7.09 -57.27 -28.40
N THR A 310 -8.39 -56.97 -28.24
CA THR A 310 -9.43 -57.94 -27.83
C THR A 310 -10.29 -58.45 -28.99
N SER A 311 -10.38 -57.74 -30.11
CA SER A 311 -11.27 -58.09 -31.23
C SER A 311 -10.86 -59.34 -32.02
N ASP A 312 -9.59 -59.73 -32.00
CA ASP A 312 -9.01 -60.88 -32.74
C ASP A 312 -8.24 -61.86 -31.83
N LEU A 313 -8.83 -62.20 -30.67
CA LEU A 313 -8.19 -63.08 -29.69
C LEU A 313 -8.22 -64.55 -30.09
N ASP A 314 -7.04 -65.13 -30.31
CA ASP A 314 -6.82 -66.57 -30.20
C ASP A 314 -6.23 -66.94 -28.82
N PHE A 315 -6.24 -68.23 -28.47
CA PHE A 315 -5.76 -68.73 -27.18
C PHE A 315 -4.28 -68.38 -26.91
N SER A 316 -3.45 -68.30 -27.96
CA SER A 316 -2.02 -67.98 -27.86
C SER A 316 -1.80 -66.51 -27.52
N LYS A 317 -2.53 -65.60 -28.17
CA LYS A 317 -2.52 -64.15 -27.88
C LYS A 317 -3.06 -63.87 -26.48
N LEU A 318 -4.15 -64.53 -26.08
CA LEU A 318 -4.72 -64.40 -24.73
C LEU A 318 -3.69 -64.78 -23.65
N THR A 319 -2.95 -65.87 -23.85
CA THR A 319 -1.93 -66.34 -22.91
C THR A 319 -0.72 -65.39 -22.84
N ARG A 320 -0.31 -64.82 -23.97
CA ARG A 320 0.79 -63.82 -24.03
C ARG A 320 0.40 -62.48 -23.40
N LEU A 321 -0.83 -62.04 -23.59
CA LEU A 321 -1.42 -60.89 -22.89
C LEU A 321 -1.44 -61.16 -21.39
N ALA A 322 -2.03 -62.27 -20.94
CA ALA A 322 -2.09 -62.64 -19.52
C ALA A 322 -0.71 -62.78 -18.85
N ALA A 323 0.34 -63.13 -19.62
CA ALA A 323 1.72 -63.22 -19.16
C ALA A 323 2.51 -61.90 -19.24
N GLY A 324 1.92 -60.80 -19.75
CA GLY A 324 2.59 -59.50 -19.90
C GLY A 324 3.68 -59.45 -20.97
N LEU A 325 3.72 -60.41 -21.90
CA LEU A 325 4.81 -60.55 -22.89
C LEU A 325 4.68 -59.63 -24.12
N VAL A 326 3.64 -58.80 -24.19
CA VAL A 326 3.29 -57.98 -25.37
C VAL A 326 3.25 -56.47 -25.08
N VAL A 327 3.78 -56.01 -23.94
CA VAL A 327 3.72 -54.60 -23.51
C VAL A 327 4.21 -53.64 -24.61
N ALA A 328 5.31 -53.96 -25.29
CA ALA A 328 5.84 -53.12 -26.38
C ALA A 328 4.87 -52.97 -27.57
N GLU A 329 4.17 -54.05 -27.93
CA GLU A 329 3.15 -54.05 -28.99
C GLU A 329 1.94 -53.21 -28.56
N VAL A 330 1.47 -53.38 -27.32
CA VAL A 330 0.36 -52.61 -26.76
C VAL A 330 0.69 -51.11 -26.65
N VAL A 331 1.92 -50.76 -26.27
CA VAL A 331 2.39 -49.36 -26.29
C VAL A 331 2.36 -48.78 -27.70
N LEU A 332 2.82 -49.52 -28.72
CA LEU A 332 2.78 -49.06 -30.12
C LEU A 332 1.35 -48.89 -30.62
N THR A 333 0.45 -49.82 -30.29
CA THR A 333 -0.98 -49.70 -30.61
C THR A 333 -1.61 -48.50 -29.93
N PHE A 334 -1.33 -48.29 -28.64
CA PHE A 334 -1.80 -47.11 -27.91
C PHE A 334 -1.33 -45.81 -28.53
N ARG A 335 -0.03 -45.71 -28.84
CA ARG A 335 0.55 -44.56 -29.54
C ARG A 335 -0.15 -44.25 -30.86
N SER A 336 -0.57 -45.28 -31.61
CA SER A 336 -1.28 -45.09 -32.87
C SER A 336 -2.71 -44.55 -32.71
N HIS A 337 -3.32 -44.74 -31.53
CA HIS A 337 -4.66 -44.24 -31.21
C HIS A 337 -4.65 -42.92 -30.46
N MET A 338 -3.51 -42.51 -29.92
CA MET A 338 -3.35 -41.23 -29.24
C MET A 338 -3.51 -40.06 -30.22
N ASP A 339 -4.37 -39.11 -29.85
CA ASP A 339 -4.29 -37.76 -30.40
C ASP A 339 -3.24 -36.95 -29.65
N LYS A 340 -1.97 -37.24 -29.95
CA LYS A 340 -0.82 -36.56 -29.33
C LYS A 340 -0.86 -35.05 -29.58
N ALA A 341 -1.25 -34.60 -30.77
CA ALA A 341 -1.28 -33.19 -31.11
C ALA A 341 -2.25 -32.40 -30.21
N SER A 342 -3.44 -32.95 -29.96
CA SER A 342 -4.40 -32.33 -29.06
C SER A 342 -3.98 -32.37 -27.59
N MET A 343 -3.28 -33.42 -27.15
CA MET A 343 -2.71 -33.48 -25.79
C MET A 343 -1.61 -32.44 -25.60
N ASP A 344 -0.64 -32.38 -26.53
CA ASP A 344 0.45 -31.41 -26.50
C ASP A 344 -0.09 -29.97 -26.52
N ALA A 345 -1.12 -29.70 -27.33
CA ALA A 345 -1.76 -28.38 -27.41
C ALA A 345 -2.48 -27.98 -26.12
N ALA A 346 -3.09 -28.94 -25.41
CA ALA A 346 -3.73 -28.67 -24.12
C ALA A 346 -2.70 -28.32 -23.03
N VAL A 347 -1.57 -29.04 -22.99
CA VAL A 347 -0.47 -28.75 -22.06
C VAL A 347 0.21 -27.41 -22.38
N GLU A 348 0.40 -27.09 -23.66
CA GLU A 348 0.95 -25.79 -24.05
C GLU A 348 0.02 -24.65 -23.63
N ALA A 349 -1.29 -24.76 -23.89
CA ALA A 349 -2.28 -23.75 -23.48
C ALA A 349 -2.33 -23.56 -21.96
N TYR A 350 -2.13 -24.63 -21.18
CA TYR A 350 -1.99 -24.55 -19.73
C TYR A 350 -0.79 -23.67 -19.35
N HIS A 351 0.40 -23.96 -19.87
CA HIS A 351 1.59 -23.18 -19.50
C HIS A 351 1.53 -21.73 -20.00
N GLU A 352 1.02 -21.50 -21.21
CA GLU A 352 0.78 -20.16 -21.75
C GLU A 352 -0.16 -19.35 -20.84
N ALA A 353 -1.26 -19.95 -20.37
CA ALA A 353 -2.20 -19.28 -19.49
C ALA A 353 -1.57 -18.87 -18.15
N PHE A 354 -0.79 -19.75 -17.53
CA PHE A 354 -0.07 -19.43 -16.29
C PHE A 354 1.01 -18.34 -16.51
N SER A 355 1.75 -18.42 -17.62
CA SER A 355 2.76 -17.41 -17.97
C SER A 355 2.14 -16.03 -18.24
N ASP A 356 1.02 -15.99 -18.98
CA ASP A 356 0.26 -14.77 -19.21
C ASP A 356 -0.29 -14.19 -17.90
N ALA A 357 -0.73 -15.05 -16.99
CA ALA A 357 -1.14 -14.65 -15.65
C ALA A 357 0.03 -14.05 -14.85
N ALA A 358 1.24 -14.62 -14.94
CA ALA A 358 2.45 -14.05 -14.37
C ALA A 358 2.76 -12.65 -14.95
N GLY A 359 2.61 -12.47 -16.26
CA GLY A 359 2.76 -11.16 -16.91
C GLY A 359 1.77 -10.11 -16.39
N LYS A 360 0.50 -10.50 -16.20
CA LYS A 360 -0.54 -9.65 -15.58
C LYS A 360 -0.22 -9.35 -14.11
N LEU A 361 0.35 -10.35 -13.41
CA LEU A 361 1.14 -10.29 -12.18
C LEU A 361 2.02 -9.04 -12.11
N ALA A 362 3.06 -9.07 -12.93
CA ALA A 362 4.12 -8.05 -12.97
C ALA A 362 3.56 -6.64 -13.24
N MET A 363 2.51 -6.51 -14.03
CA MET A 363 1.90 -5.21 -14.32
C MET A 363 1.29 -4.52 -13.09
N LEU A 364 0.97 -5.26 -12.02
CA LEU A 364 0.49 -4.65 -10.77
C LEU A 364 1.60 -3.97 -9.97
N GLU A 365 2.86 -4.34 -10.18
CA GLU A 365 4.00 -3.82 -9.41
C GLU A 365 4.14 -2.32 -9.48
N PHE A 366 4.01 -1.74 -10.67
CA PHE A 366 4.22 -0.31 -10.86
C PHE A 366 3.31 0.53 -9.97
N GLU A 367 2.04 0.11 -9.85
CA GLU A 367 1.08 0.82 -9.01
C GLU A 367 1.24 0.49 -7.53
N LEU A 368 1.62 -0.75 -7.18
CA LEU A 368 1.96 -1.14 -5.81
C LEU A 368 3.20 -0.39 -5.30
N ASP A 369 4.24 -0.24 -6.12
CA ASP A 369 5.47 0.46 -5.79
C ASP A 369 5.22 1.95 -5.61
N GLU A 370 4.46 2.58 -6.51
CA GLU A 370 4.07 3.99 -6.32
C GLU A 370 3.23 4.17 -5.05
N ALA A 371 2.33 3.21 -4.75
CA ALA A 371 1.55 3.23 -3.51
C ALA A 371 2.43 3.06 -2.26
N LEU A 372 3.44 2.19 -2.29
CA LEU A 372 4.38 1.97 -1.21
C LEU A 372 5.23 3.21 -0.92
N LEU A 373 5.65 3.93 -1.96
CA LEU A 373 6.34 5.22 -1.84
C LEU A 373 5.42 6.29 -1.24
N SER A 374 4.19 6.36 -1.72
CA SER A 374 3.20 7.35 -1.28
C SER A 374 2.56 7.06 0.07
N ALA A 375 2.71 5.84 0.60
CA ALA A 375 2.13 5.44 1.88
C ALA A 375 2.61 6.36 3.02
N PRO A 376 1.70 7.06 3.72
CA PRO A 376 2.10 7.96 4.78
C PRO A 376 2.78 7.21 5.94
N THR A 377 3.79 7.84 6.53
CA THR A 377 4.36 7.34 7.80
C THR A 377 3.45 7.71 8.97
N PHE A 378 3.65 7.03 10.11
CA PHE A 378 3.02 7.40 11.37
C PHE A 378 3.24 8.88 11.72
N GLN A 379 4.47 9.36 11.61
CA GLN A 379 4.85 10.72 12.01
C GLN A 379 4.29 11.78 11.07
N ALA A 380 4.25 11.49 9.76
CA ALA A 380 3.64 12.36 8.78
C ALA A 380 2.13 12.54 9.04
N GLU A 381 1.42 11.45 9.34
CA GLU A 381 -0.01 11.55 9.67
C GLU A 381 -0.26 12.17 11.04
N ARG A 382 0.59 11.91 12.03
CA ARG A 382 0.51 12.60 13.33
C ARG A 382 0.61 14.11 13.14
N ALA A 383 1.58 14.58 12.34
CA ALA A 383 1.76 16.00 12.05
C ALA A 383 0.57 16.59 11.29
N ARG A 384 0.06 15.89 10.27
CA ARG A 384 -1.13 16.31 9.51
C ARG A 384 -2.39 16.38 10.39
N ALA A 385 -2.65 15.34 11.18
CA ALA A 385 -3.79 15.30 12.08
C ALA A 385 -3.70 16.36 13.17
N GLN A 386 -2.50 16.67 13.65
CA GLN A 386 -2.30 17.79 14.57
C GLN A 386 -2.63 19.14 13.92
N GLY A 387 -2.12 19.40 12.71
CA GLY A 387 -2.42 20.61 11.96
C GLY A 387 -3.92 20.74 11.65
N PHE A 388 -4.55 19.66 11.16
CA PHE A 388 -5.99 19.63 10.93
C PHE A 388 -6.77 19.89 12.22
N GLY A 389 -6.45 19.16 13.28
CA GLY A 389 -7.12 19.30 14.57
C GLY A 389 -7.02 20.74 15.09
N ALA A 390 -5.83 21.33 15.07
CA ALA A 390 -5.60 22.71 15.52
C ALA A 390 -6.44 23.71 14.71
N ARG A 391 -6.52 23.54 13.38
CA ARG A 391 -7.36 24.37 12.52
C ARG A 391 -8.86 24.15 12.75
N SER A 392 -9.27 22.93 13.09
CA SER A 392 -10.66 22.56 13.33
C SER A 392 -11.24 23.23 14.58
N LEU A 393 -10.39 23.46 15.59
CA LEU A 393 -10.78 24.12 16.84
C LEU A 393 -11.05 25.62 16.68
N ASN A 394 -10.67 26.22 15.54
CA ASN A 394 -11.02 27.59 15.18
C ASN A 394 -11.90 27.71 13.93
N GLU A 395 -12.61 26.65 13.55
CA GLU A 395 -13.48 26.70 12.36
C GLU A 395 -12.71 27.10 11.08
N PHE A 396 -11.39 26.80 11.03
CA PHE A 396 -10.47 27.18 9.96
C PHE A 396 -10.34 28.70 9.69
N LYS A 397 -10.71 29.57 10.64
CA LYS A 397 -10.52 31.03 10.52
C LYS A 397 -9.06 31.41 10.24
N LYS A 398 -8.86 32.58 9.60
CA LYS A 398 -7.56 33.06 9.09
C LYS A 398 -6.73 33.86 10.10
N GLU A 399 -7.10 33.84 11.37
CA GLU A 399 -6.44 34.57 12.45
C GLU A 399 -5.36 33.72 13.15
N HIS A 400 -4.35 34.38 13.72
CA HIS A 400 -3.45 33.73 14.67
C HIS A 400 -4.14 33.74 16.03
N SER A 401 -4.24 32.58 16.65
CA SER A 401 -4.26 32.40 18.11
C SER A 401 -5.15 31.22 18.44
N TRP A 402 -4.55 30.13 18.89
CA TRP A 402 -5.13 29.38 20.00
C TRP A 402 -4.10 29.08 21.07
N GLN A 403 -2.80 28.93 20.73
CA GLN A 403 -1.77 28.62 21.73
C GLN A 403 -0.42 29.13 21.28
N LEU A 404 0.34 29.64 22.23
CA LEU A 404 1.78 29.79 22.04
C LEU A 404 2.44 28.69 22.86
N PRO A 405 3.39 27.93 22.28
CA PRO A 405 4.07 26.87 23.02
C PRO A 405 4.92 27.44 24.17
N GLU A 406 5.07 28.76 24.25
CA GLU A 406 5.78 29.47 25.30
C GLU A 406 5.26 30.90 25.48
N SER A 407 5.71 31.56 26.56
CA SER A 407 5.45 32.98 26.83
C SER A 407 6.07 33.88 25.77
N GLN A 408 5.34 34.90 25.32
CA GLN A 408 5.87 35.96 24.44
C GLN A 408 6.97 36.82 25.09
N PHE A 409 7.15 36.69 26.41
CA PHE A 409 8.24 37.31 27.15
C PHE A 409 9.14 36.23 27.77
N PRO A 410 10.45 36.18 27.45
CA PRO A 410 11.20 37.09 26.60
C PRO A 410 11.08 36.80 25.07
N TYR A 411 10.30 35.80 24.65
CA TYR A 411 10.29 35.30 23.26
C TYR A 411 9.19 35.93 22.38
N LYS A 412 9.50 37.12 21.84
CA LYS A 412 8.58 37.98 21.04
C LYS A 412 7.82 37.25 19.91
N TYR A 413 8.46 36.27 19.28
CA TYR A 413 8.01 35.63 18.03
C TYR A 413 7.61 34.17 18.19
N SER A 414 6.90 33.88 19.27
CA SER A 414 6.35 32.53 19.49
C SER A 414 5.22 32.23 18.51
N VAL A 415 5.19 31.01 17.95
CA VAL A 415 4.14 30.53 17.03
C VAL A 415 3.79 29.06 17.29
N ASP A 416 2.55 28.68 17.02
CA ASP A 416 2.10 27.29 16.91
C ASP A 416 2.05 26.89 15.43
N LEU A 417 2.95 26.00 15.02
CA LEU A 417 3.05 25.53 13.64
C LEU A 417 1.81 24.77 13.18
N ALA A 418 1.19 23.98 14.07
CA ALA A 418 0.01 23.20 13.73
C ALA A 418 -1.17 24.13 13.41
N ALA A 419 -1.34 25.19 14.20
CA ALA A 419 -2.37 26.19 13.94
C ALA A 419 -2.11 27.02 12.66
N MET A 420 -0.85 27.17 12.24
CA MET A 420 -0.48 27.88 11.01
C MET A 420 -0.63 27.02 9.75
N GLU A 421 -0.69 25.70 9.85
CA GLU A 421 -0.75 24.79 8.70
C GLU A 421 -1.95 25.13 7.78
N GLY A 422 -1.69 25.32 6.49
CA GLY A 422 -2.68 25.71 5.49
C GLY A 422 -3.13 27.18 5.54
N VAL A 423 -2.78 27.97 6.56
CA VAL A 423 -3.14 29.40 6.62
C VAL A 423 -2.33 30.15 5.57
N GLY A 424 -3.02 30.84 4.64
CA GLY A 424 -2.34 31.51 3.53
C GLY A 424 -1.53 30.58 2.61
N GLY A 425 -1.82 29.27 2.62
CA GLY A 425 -1.06 28.26 1.87
C GLY A 425 0.23 27.77 2.56
N ALA A 426 0.40 28.08 3.85
CA ALA A 426 1.51 27.57 4.64
C ALA A 426 1.50 26.03 4.69
N HIS A 427 2.69 25.44 4.75
CA HIS A 427 2.89 23.99 4.64
C HIS A 427 4.12 23.51 5.42
N ALA A 428 4.32 24.06 6.63
CA ALA A 428 5.46 23.77 7.47
C ALA A 428 5.44 22.34 8.04
N LEU A 429 4.28 21.70 8.11
CA LEU A 429 4.14 20.34 8.62
C LEU A 429 3.90 19.32 7.50
N ASP A 430 2.89 19.50 6.65
CA ASP A 430 2.48 18.47 5.67
C ASP A 430 3.63 18.07 4.73
N LYS A 431 4.44 19.05 4.30
CA LYS A 431 5.56 18.80 3.38
C LYS A 431 6.89 18.46 4.06
N HIS A 432 7.02 18.65 5.38
CA HIS A 432 8.32 18.69 6.06
C HIS A 432 8.37 17.93 7.39
N ALA A 433 7.35 17.17 7.78
CA ALA A 433 7.40 16.34 8.98
C ALA A 433 7.21 14.85 8.65
N GLY A 434 8.10 14.02 9.21
CA GLY A 434 8.01 12.56 9.22
C GLY A 434 8.12 11.86 7.87
N LYS A 435 8.74 12.46 6.84
CA LYS A 435 8.90 11.78 5.53
C LYS A 435 10.03 10.76 5.56
N THR A 436 9.90 9.70 4.76
CA THR A 436 11.04 8.80 4.50
C THR A 436 11.98 9.42 3.47
N ASP A 437 13.19 8.89 3.39
CA ASP A 437 14.17 9.30 2.38
C ASP A 437 13.61 9.11 0.95
N GLU A 438 12.93 7.99 0.70
CA GLU A 438 12.28 7.70 -0.59
C GLU A 438 11.19 8.70 -0.91
N GLN A 439 10.44 9.18 0.08
CA GLN A 439 9.42 10.21 -0.10
C GLN A 439 10.01 11.59 -0.42
N LEU A 440 11.19 11.91 0.11
CA LEU A 440 11.91 13.14 -0.27
C LEU A 440 12.35 13.08 -1.73
N LEU A 441 12.88 11.93 -2.17
CA LEU A 441 13.26 11.70 -3.57
C LEU A 441 12.03 11.68 -4.50
N GLN A 442 10.92 11.06 -4.06
CA GLN A 442 9.65 11.08 -4.75
C GLN A 442 9.14 12.51 -4.95
N ARG A 443 9.25 13.36 -3.93
CA ARG A 443 8.90 14.78 -4.02
C ARG A 443 9.75 15.52 -5.05
N LEU A 444 11.07 15.31 -5.05
CA LEU A 444 11.94 15.91 -6.06
C LEU A 444 11.53 15.50 -7.48
N ARG A 445 11.32 14.19 -7.70
CA ARG A 445 10.84 13.63 -8.96
C ARG A 445 9.50 14.26 -9.40
N ASP A 446 8.55 14.39 -8.48
CA ASP A 446 7.21 14.88 -8.80
C ASP A 446 7.15 16.41 -8.95
N GLU A 447 8.00 17.17 -8.27
CA GLU A 447 8.10 18.62 -8.45
C GLU A 447 9.05 19.01 -9.61
N GLN A 448 9.37 18.10 -10.53
CA GLN A 448 10.05 18.42 -11.79
C GLN A 448 9.18 19.26 -12.74
N LYS A 449 9.84 20.15 -13.48
CA LYS A 449 9.28 20.93 -14.59
C LYS A 449 9.18 20.06 -15.84
N GLN A 450 8.39 20.49 -16.83
CA GLN A 450 8.30 19.81 -18.12
C GLN A 450 9.64 19.74 -18.87
N SER A 451 10.57 20.66 -18.58
CA SER A 451 11.94 20.64 -19.13
C SER A 451 12.81 19.51 -18.57
N GLY A 452 12.36 18.80 -17.53
CA GLY A 452 13.15 17.83 -16.78
C GLY A 452 13.90 18.44 -15.59
N ASP A 453 13.99 19.78 -15.51
CA ASP A 453 14.63 20.46 -14.38
C ASP A 453 13.81 20.30 -13.10
N TYR A 454 14.47 20.16 -11.97
CA TYR A 454 13.80 20.15 -10.67
C TYR A 454 13.15 21.53 -10.38
N GLY A 455 11.88 21.52 -9.98
CA GLY A 455 11.13 22.72 -9.61
C GLY A 455 11.38 23.21 -8.19
N ILE A 456 12.09 22.41 -7.37
CA ILE A 456 12.56 22.77 -6.03
C ILE A 456 14.05 22.44 -5.92
N PRO A 457 14.83 23.23 -5.16
CA PRO A 457 16.28 23.02 -5.02
C PRO A 457 16.66 21.87 -4.07
N GLY A 458 15.68 21.31 -3.36
CA GLY A 458 15.90 20.26 -2.37
C GLY A 458 14.61 19.87 -1.67
N ALA A 459 14.65 18.77 -0.93
CA ALA A 459 13.56 18.30 -0.10
C ALA A 459 14.12 17.82 1.25
N SER A 460 13.47 18.19 2.34
CA SER A 460 13.88 17.82 3.69
C SER A 460 12.69 17.65 4.62
N THR A 461 12.92 16.93 5.71
CA THR A 461 11.91 16.57 6.70
C THR A 461 12.49 16.54 8.12
N TYR A 462 11.78 17.15 9.05
CA TYR A 462 11.91 16.90 10.48
C TYR A 462 11.54 15.45 10.81
N ALA A 463 12.07 14.93 11.92
CA ALA A 463 11.72 13.61 12.41
C ALA A 463 10.22 13.51 12.77
N ASP A 464 9.69 14.55 13.42
CA ASP A 464 8.30 14.66 13.85
C ASP A 464 7.87 16.12 14.04
N VAL A 465 6.61 16.32 14.42
CA VAL A 465 5.98 17.64 14.62
C VAL A 465 6.57 18.41 15.81
N GLU A 466 7.00 17.71 16.85
CA GLU A 466 7.63 18.27 18.04
C GLU A 466 9.02 18.83 17.69
N SER A 467 9.80 18.08 16.90
CA SER A 467 11.07 18.55 16.34
C SER A 467 10.86 19.74 15.41
N ALA A 468 9.85 19.69 14.53
CA ALA A 468 9.50 20.80 13.66
C ALA A 468 9.18 22.08 14.46
N GLN A 469 8.33 21.96 15.48
CA GLN A 469 7.95 23.05 16.37
C GLN A 469 9.15 23.61 17.12
N ARG A 470 9.97 22.74 17.73
CA ARG A 470 11.14 23.12 18.51
C ARG A 470 12.18 23.86 17.66
N TYR A 471 12.58 23.28 16.52
CA TYR A 471 13.66 23.84 15.71
C TYR A 471 13.24 25.08 14.95
N THR A 472 11.96 25.17 14.53
CA THR A 472 11.41 26.41 14.00
C THR A 472 11.48 27.53 15.04
N GLN A 473 11.03 27.27 16.26
CA GLN A 473 11.07 28.28 17.33
C GLN A 473 12.49 28.71 17.66
N TYR A 474 13.45 27.77 17.63
CA TYR A 474 14.86 28.13 17.78
C TYR A 474 15.29 29.13 16.69
N CYS A 475 15.02 28.84 15.42
CA CYS A 475 15.42 29.71 14.32
C CYS A 475 14.74 31.09 14.38
N LEU A 476 13.46 31.16 14.77
CA LEU A 476 12.76 32.43 14.99
C LEU A 476 13.44 33.27 16.09
N ARG A 477 13.86 32.64 17.19
CA ARG A 477 14.56 33.33 18.30
C ARG A 477 15.93 33.82 17.87
N ASP A 478 16.70 32.97 17.21
CA ASP A 478 18.04 33.25 16.70
C ASP A 478 18.06 34.43 15.71
N ASN A 479 16.96 34.62 14.98
CA ASN A 479 16.80 35.67 13.97
C ASN A 479 15.87 36.82 14.42
N THR A 480 15.64 36.99 15.73
CA THR A 480 14.70 38.02 16.24
C THR A 480 14.99 39.42 15.70
N THR A 481 16.27 39.84 15.70
CA THR A 481 16.68 41.16 15.20
C THR A 481 16.37 41.34 13.71
N GLU A 482 16.64 40.31 12.90
CA GLU A 482 16.37 40.37 11.46
C GLU A 482 14.87 40.42 11.15
N ILE A 483 14.05 39.73 11.97
CA ILE A 483 12.59 39.79 11.87
C ILE A 483 12.10 41.18 12.31
N ASP A 484 12.64 41.74 13.39
CA ASP A 484 12.32 43.10 13.86
C ASP A 484 12.58 44.14 12.75
N ASP A 485 13.74 44.08 12.11
CA ASP A 485 14.12 44.97 11.01
C ASP A 485 13.20 44.80 9.79
N TRP A 486 12.83 43.56 9.45
CA TRP A 486 11.92 43.28 8.34
C TRP A 486 10.50 43.81 8.59
N LEU A 487 10.03 43.76 9.84
CA LEU A 487 8.71 44.23 10.25
C LEU A 487 8.68 45.72 10.63
N ASN A 488 9.82 46.41 10.60
CA ASN A 488 9.90 47.83 10.91
C ASN A 488 9.32 48.68 9.76
N GLY A 489 8.03 49.02 9.87
CA GLY A 489 7.28 49.69 8.82
C GLY A 489 6.63 48.72 7.84
N THR A 490 6.32 49.17 6.62
CA THR A 490 5.83 48.26 5.58
C THR A 490 6.99 47.46 5.02
N PRO A 491 6.97 46.11 5.11
CA PRO A 491 8.10 45.32 4.62
C PRO A 491 8.33 45.51 3.12
N PRO A 492 9.60 45.63 2.68
CA PRO A 492 9.93 45.84 1.26
C PRO A 492 9.58 44.63 0.38
N SER A 493 9.48 43.44 0.99
CA SER A 493 9.03 42.21 0.36
C SER A 493 7.97 41.56 1.24
N PRO A 494 6.88 41.01 0.66
CA PRO A 494 5.86 40.30 1.42
C PRO A 494 6.38 39.00 2.04
N THR A 495 7.54 38.51 1.61
CA THR A 495 8.19 37.32 2.17
C THR A 495 9.59 37.62 2.66
N LYS A 496 10.00 36.92 3.72
CA LYS A 496 11.35 36.96 4.26
C LYS A 496 11.87 35.55 4.49
N GLU A 497 13.08 35.28 4.06
CA GLU A 497 13.78 34.05 4.41
C GLU A 497 14.75 34.35 5.54
N ILE A 498 14.78 33.46 6.53
CA ILE A 498 15.72 33.47 7.65
C ILE A 498 16.27 32.06 7.82
N GLU A 499 17.47 31.94 8.36
CA GLU A 499 18.15 30.66 8.48
C GLU A 499 19.04 30.63 9.72
N THR A 500 18.98 29.52 10.44
CA THR A 500 19.98 29.14 11.42
C THR A 500 20.78 27.97 10.86
N LYS A 501 22.07 28.18 10.60
CA LYS A 501 22.93 27.21 9.91
C LYS A 501 23.20 25.93 10.70
N SER A 502 23.24 26.05 12.03
CA SER A 502 23.42 24.91 12.91
C SER A 502 22.70 25.17 14.23
N ILE A 503 21.93 24.19 14.69
CA ILE A 503 21.27 24.23 15.99
C ILE A 503 22.06 23.35 16.96
N PRO A 504 22.50 23.86 18.13
CA PRO A 504 23.23 23.07 19.10
C PRO A 504 22.33 22.01 19.75
N VAL A 505 22.90 20.86 20.09
CA VAL A 505 22.27 19.92 21.04
C VAL A 505 22.06 20.65 22.37
N GLN A 506 20.98 20.35 23.09
CA GLN A 506 20.73 20.96 24.41
C GLN A 506 21.87 20.61 25.39
N GLY A 507 22.75 21.57 25.66
CA GLY A 507 23.90 21.45 26.56
C GLY A 507 25.17 22.07 25.96
N PRO A 508 26.04 22.72 26.75
CA PRO A 508 27.11 23.59 26.24
C PRO A 508 28.24 22.90 25.46
N LEU A 509 28.25 21.56 25.36
CA LEU A 509 29.40 20.78 24.85
C LEU A 509 29.02 19.61 23.92
N LEU A 510 27.77 19.54 23.42
CA LEU A 510 27.23 18.33 22.78
C LEU A 510 27.19 18.36 21.23
N GLY A 511 27.80 19.38 20.60
CA GLY A 511 27.86 19.51 19.15
C GLY A 511 26.53 19.95 18.50
N ASP A 512 26.40 19.73 17.19
CA ASP A 512 25.23 20.11 16.41
C ASP A 512 24.14 19.04 16.47
N ALA A 513 22.88 19.46 16.65
CA ALA A 513 21.73 18.57 16.57
C ALA A 513 21.45 18.18 15.12
N ALA A 514 21.10 16.91 14.89
CA ALA A 514 20.45 16.50 13.66
C ALA A 514 19.02 17.09 13.65
N THR A 515 18.79 18.11 12.83
CA THR A 515 17.49 18.80 12.73
C THR A 515 16.49 18.01 11.89
N GLY A 516 16.98 17.10 11.04
CA GLY A 516 16.17 16.24 10.20
C GLY A 516 16.98 15.54 9.11
N ARG A 517 16.30 15.05 8.08
CA ARG A 517 16.88 14.42 6.88
C ARG A 517 16.64 15.31 5.66
N GLY A 518 17.59 15.37 4.72
CA GLY A 518 17.44 16.19 3.52
C GLY A 518 18.32 15.78 2.34
N THR A 519 17.86 16.15 1.16
CA THR A 519 18.58 16.04 -0.13
C THR A 519 18.50 17.36 -0.87
N ILE A 520 19.55 17.68 -1.63
CA ILE A 520 19.65 18.88 -2.46
C ILE A 520 19.88 18.50 -3.91
N VAL A 521 19.41 19.32 -4.83
CA VAL A 521 19.77 19.21 -6.25
C VAL A 521 21.13 19.89 -6.41
N GLY A 522 22.15 19.11 -6.73
CA GLY A 522 23.51 19.60 -6.96
C GLY A 522 23.64 20.41 -8.24
N ASP A 523 24.80 21.03 -8.42
CA ASP A 523 25.14 21.81 -9.62
C ASP A 523 25.15 20.96 -10.90
N ASP A 524 25.29 19.64 -10.77
CA ASP A 524 25.18 18.66 -11.87
C ASP A 524 23.73 18.35 -12.28
N GLY A 525 22.76 19.01 -11.63
CA GLY A 525 21.34 18.83 -11.87
C GLY A 525 20.77 17.53 -11.30
N LYS A 526 21.48 16.84 -10.39
CA LYS A 526 21.02 15.58 -9.79
C LYS A 526 20.77 15.71 -8.28
N PRO A 527 19.80 14.96 -7.72
CA PRO A 527 19.63 14.86 -6.28
C PRO A 527 20.86 14.23 -5.62
N SER A 528 21.30 14.79 -4.50
CA SER A 528 22.26 14.15 -3.61
C SER A 528 21.62 12.98 -2.85
N GLU A 529 22.44 12.13 -2.26
CA GLU A 529 21.97 11.20 -1.23
C GLU A 529 21.29 11.96 -0.09
N VAL A 530 20.30 11.31 0.54
CA VAL A 530 19.62 11.86 1.71
C VAL A 530 20.52 11.70 2.92
N ARG A 531 20.74 12.80 3.64
CA ARG A 531 21.63 12.86 4.80
C ARG A 531 21.03 13.68 5.93
N ASP A 532 21.65 13.57 7.09
CA ASP A 532 21.27 14.39 8.23
C ASP A 532 21.56 15.87 7.94
N THR A 533 20.62 16.71 8.38
CA THR A 533 20.66 18.16 8.31
C THR A 533 20.90 18.72 9.70
N LYS A 534 21.40 19.95 9.78
CA LYS A 534 21.83 20.56 11.06
C LYS A 534 21.23 21.95 11.28
N GLY A 535 20.82 22.60 10.20
CA GLY A 535 20.19 23.91 10.24
C GLY A 535 18.69 23.85 10.05
N VAL A 536 18.08 25.02 10.08
CA VAL A 536 16.68 25.26 9.71
C VAL A 536 16.60 26.52 8.87
N ALA A 537 15.85 26.44 7.78
CA ALA A 537 15.45 27.58 6.98
C ALA A 537 13.94 27.79 7.09
N ILE A 538 13.55 29.05 7.31
CA ILE A 538 12.15 29.46 7.42
C ILE A 538 11.86 30.51 6.35
N ARG A 539 10.70 30.38 5.71
CA ARG A 539 10.10 31.44 4.91
C ARG A 539 8.90 32.02 5.65
N LEU A 540 8.96 33.30 5.98
CA LEU A 540 7.88 34.08 6.58
C LEU A 540 7.06 34.78 5.49
N LEU A 541 5.75 34.93 5.72
CA LEU A 541 4.82 35.67 4.86
C LEU A 541 4.15 36.77 5.68
N TYR A 542 4.35 38.03 5.30
CA TYR A 542 3.79 39.19 5.99
C TYR A 542 2.27 39.20 5.94
N LYS A 543 1.65 39.41 7.10
CA LYS A 543 0.20 39.50 7.31
C LYS A 543 -0.08 40.53 8.41
N PRO A 544 -0.34 41.80 8.05
CA PRO A 544 -0.45 42.89 9.02
C PRO A 544 -1.58 42.71 10.04
N ASP A 545 -2.63 41.98 9.67
CA ASP A 545 -3.81 41.76 10.52
C ASP A 545 -3.61 40.68 11.60
N LEU A 546 -2.40 40.13 11.72
CA LEU A 546 -2.06 39.03 12.62
C LEU A 546 -1.07 39.46 13.70
N ASN A 547 -1.00 38.70 14.79
CA ASN A 547 -0.03 38.93 15.86
C ASN A 547 0.71 37.63 16.22
N PRO A 548 2.03 37.50 15.96
CA PRO A 548 2.87 38.46 15.23
C PRO A 548 2.40 38.64 13.76
N PRO A 549 2.76 39.74 13.07
CA PRO A 549 2.22 40.10 11.76
C PRO A 549 2.80 39.29 10.58
N TYR A 550 2.99 37.98 10.76
CA TYR A 550 3.45 37.08 9.73
C TYR A 550 3.03 35.63 9.98
N ILE A 551 2.87 34.84 8.92
CA ILE A 551 2.71 33.39 9.00
C ILE A 551 4.08 32.74 8.73
N VAL A 552 4.41 31.67 9.46
CA VAL A 552 5.47 30.74 9.05
C VAL A 552 4.97 29.96 7.85
N PHE A 553 5.28 30.44 6.64
CA PHE A 553 4.76 29.87 5.40
C PHE A 553 5.38 28.49 5.11
N SER A 554 6.67 28.34 5.38
CA SER A 554 7.37 27.05 5.33
C SER A 554 8.51 27.06 6.33
N SER A 555 8.78 25.91 6.92
CA SER A 555 9.92 25.66 7.79
C SER A 555 10.48 24.30 7.42
N MET A 556 11.79 24.21 7.21
CA MET A 556 12.42 22.98 6.75
C MET A 556 13.85 22.83 7.29
N PRO A 557 14.28 21.60 7.61
CA PRO A 557 15.68 21.34 7.91
C PRO A 557 16.59 21.66 6.72
N LYS A 558 17.84 22.05 6.99
CA LYS A 558 18.82 22.42 5.95
C LYS A 558 20.21 21.89 6.23
#